data_AF-A0A179HRU2-F1
#
_entry.id   AF-A0A179HRU2-F1
#
_cell.length_a   1.000
_cell.length_b   1.000
_cell.length_c   1.000
_cell.angle_alpha   90.00
_cell.angle_beta   90.00
_cell.angle_gamma   90.00
#
_symmetry.space_group_name_H-M   'P 1'
#
loop_
_entity.id
_entity.type
_entity.pdbx_description
1 polymer ?
#
loop_
_entity_poly.entity_id
_entity_poly.type
_entity_poly.pdbx_seq_one_letter_code
_entity_poly.pdbx_strand_id
1 'polypeptide(L)'
;MLLTHTVGLGYDLADPALAKWSAKVGRRATNLDWSRAGFTTPLSFAPGDGWQYGTAIDWAGLVLEAVTGQSLGEYMQMHVFGPLGMRDTGFWPERLPQTASRAVTFSYRDAATGGLKPGPPSVAEQHDVESGGAGLYTTADDYARFLRGQLNGELVGDAILSQMLEPQLNSAQKEMFEGIVYRSGVQNGFAPEFPTGLPLNHGLGGALNMEDVSVD
;
A
#
# COMPACT_ATOMS: atom_id res chain seq x y z
N MET A 1 -13.03 4.36 4.55
CA MET A 1 -12.65 3.23 5.43
C MET A 1 -11.57 2.37 4.82
N LEU A 2 -11.80 1.73 3.67
CA LEU A 2 -10.75 0.93 3.01
C LEU A 2 -9.50 1.77 2.69
N LEU A 3 -9.70 2.89 1.99
CA LEU A 3 -8.63 3.82 1.58
C LEU A 3 -7.87 4.50 2.73
N THR A 4 -8.41 4.41 3.95
CA THR A 4 -7.89 5.10 5.14
C THR A 4 -7.47 4.14 6.24
N HIS A 5 -7.47 2.82 5.97
CA HIS A 5 -7.10 1.79 6.96
C HIS A 5 -7.95 1.80 8.25
N THR A 6 -9.21 2.24 8.16
CA THR A 6 -10.15 2.31 9.31
C THR A 6 -11.20 1.22 9.29
N VAL A 7 -11.04 0.20 8.45
CA VAL A 7 -11.97 -0.95 8.34
C VAL A 7 -11.66 -2.06 9.36
N GLY A 8 -10.44 -2.12 9.91
CA GLY A 8 -10.01 -3.15 10.86
C GLY A 8 -9.23 -4.32 10.26
N LEU A 9 -8.88 -4.27 8.98
CA LEU A 9 -8.08 -5.30 8.30
C LEU A 9 -6.58 -5.05 8.51
N GLY A 10 -5.88 -6.02 9.08
CA GLY A 10 -4.45 -5.98 9.37
C GLY A 10 -3.63 -7.02 8.60
N TYR A 11 -2.31 -6.88 8.67
CA TYR A 11 -1.39 -7.94 8.24
C TYR A 11 -1.10 -8.90 9.40
N ASP A 12 -1.36 -10.20 9.20
CA ASP A 12 -1.11 -11.22 10.22
C ASP A 12 0.38 -11.40 10.53
N LEU A 13 1.26 -11.24 9.54
CA LEU A 13 2.72 -11.25 9.73
C LEU A 13 3.23 -10.10 10.62
N ALA A 14 2.44 -9.04 10.82
CA ALA A 14 2.81 -7.85 11.59
C ALA A 14 2.00 -7.68 12.89
N ASP A 15 1.03 -8.57 13.15
CA ASP A 15 0.10 -8.47 14.28
C ASP A 15 0.09 -9.78 15.10
N PRO A 16 0.53 -9.76 16.38
CA PRO A 16 0.59 -10.97 17.21
C PRO A 16 -0.76 -11.65 17.45
N ALA A 17 -1.87 -10.90 17.50
CA ALA A 17 -3.19 -11.45 17.71
C ALA A 17 -3.68 -12.17 16.45
N LEU A 18 -3.49 -11.57 15.27
CA LEU A 18 -3.80 -12.19 13.99
C LEU A 18 -2.89 -13.39 13.72
N ALA A 19 -1.60 -13.33 14.03
CA ALA A 19 -0.69 -14.47 13.92
C ALA A 19 -1.15 -15.66 14.79
N LYS A 20 -1.57 -15.39 16.04
CA LYS A 20 -2.13 -16.41 16.94
C LYS A 20 -3.43 -17.01 16.38
N TRP A 21 -4.30 -16.18 15.81
CA TRP A 21 -5.53 -16.63 15.15
C TRP A 21 -5.22 -17.53 13.95
N SER A 22 -4.35 -17.09 13.03
CA SER A 22 -3.95 -17.84 11.82
C SER A 22 -3.43 -19.23 12.19
N ALA A 23 -2.55 -19.31 13.20
CA ALA A 23 -2.03 -20.58 13.72
C ALA A 23 -3.14 -21.47 14.32
N LYS A 24 -4.09 -20.88 15.06
CA LYS A 24 -5.20 -21.62 15.69
C LYS A 24 -6.14 -22.26 14.67
N VAL A 25 -6.40 -21.59 13.55
CA VAL A 25 -7.30 -22.09 12.48
C VAL A 25 -6.56 -22.89 11.40
N GLY A 26 -5.23 -23.05 11.52
CA GLY A 26 -4.42 -23.79 10.54
C GLY A 26 -4.31 -23.08 9.19
N ARG A 27 -4.50 -21.76 9.15
CA ARG A 27 -4.39 -20.95 7.94
C ARG A 27 -2.93 -20.85 7.50
N ARG A 28 -2.69 -21.08 6.22
CA ARG A 28 -1.35 -21.00 5.60
C ARG A 28 -1.18 -19.80 4.67
N ALA A 29 -2.26 -19.32 4.07
CA ALA A 29 -2.23 -18.16 3.19
C ALA A 29 -1.98 -16.88 4.01
N THR A 30 -1.11 -16.04 3.48
CA THR A 30 -0.68 -14.74 4.02
C THR A 30 -0.98 -13.64 3.00
N ASN A 31 -0.84 -12.38 3.40
CA ASN A 31 -0.97 -11.26 2.47
C ASN A 31 0.06 -11.29 1.33
N LEU A 32 1.19 -11.99 1.50
CA LEU A 32 2.24 -12.10 0.47
C LEU A 32 1.87 -13.06 -0.67
N ASP A 33 0.85 -13.91 -0.47
CA ASP A 33 0.36 -14.81 -1.52
C ASP A 33 -0.56 -14.12 -2.53
N TRP A 34 -0.88 -12.83 -2.31
CA TRP A 34 -1.79 -12.02 -3.13
C TRP A 34 -3.05 -12.79 -3.54
N SER A 35 -3.73 -13.32 -2.53
CA SER A 35 -4.94 -14.13 -2.70
C SER A 35 -6.04 -13.64 -1.79
N ARG A 36 -7.30 -13.86 -2.19
CA ARG A 36 -8.47 -13.58 -1.33
C ARG A 36 -8.36 -14.30 0.00
N ALA A 37 -7.86 -15.53 -0.02
CA ALA A 37 -7.54 -16.26 1.20
C ALA A 37 -6.58 -15.43 2.05
N GLY A 38 -5.41 -15.08 1.53
CA GLY A 38 -4.37 -14.24 2.15
C GLY A 38 -4.83 -12.90 2.72
N PHE A 39 -5.85 -12.28 2.11
CA PHE A 39 -6.40 -11.01 2.58
C PHE A 39 -7.54 -11.13 3.60
N THR A 40 -8.10 -12.33 3.77
CA THR A 40 -9.25 -12.57 4.66
C THR A 40 -8.78 -12.88 6.09
N THR A 41 -8.67 -11.85 6.92
CA THR A 41 -8.44 -11.98 8.37
C THR A 41 -9.66 -11.47 9.14
N PRO A 42 -9.82 -11.84 10.43
CA PRO A 42 -10.77 -11.15 11.31
C PRO A 42 -10.45 -9.66 11.38
N LEU A 43 -11.48 -8.86 11.63
CA LEU A 43 -11.28 -7.45 11.93
C LEU A 43 -10.73 -7.31 13.35
N SER A 44 -9.69 -6.50 13.53
CA SER A 44 -9.11 -6.23 14.85
C SER A 44 -9.98 -5.32 15.71
N PHE A 45 -10.87 -4.56 15.08
CA PHE A 45 -11.84 -3.66 15.71
C PHE A 45 -13.06 -3.50 14.79
N ALA A 46 -14.17 -2.96 15.32
CA ALA A 46 -15.34 -2.67 14.49
C ALA A 46 -15.04 -1.55 13.48
N PRO A 47 -15.51 -1.63 12.22
CA PRO A 47 -15.21 -0.62 11.20
C PRO A 47 -15.52 0.80 11.67
N GLY A 48 -14.52 1.69 11.62
CA GLY A 48 -14.61 3.07 12.07
C GLY A 48 -14.12 3.33 13.50
N ASP A 49 -13.94 2.31 14.34
CA ASP A 49 -13.53 2.50 15.74
C ASP A 49 -12.02 2.66 15.94
N GLY A 50 -11.22 2.41 14.90
CA GLY A 50 -9.76 2.47 15.00
C GLY A 50 -9.03 2.58 13.67
N TRP A 51 -7.71 2.46 13.74
CA TRP A 51 -6.81 2.49 12.58
C TRP A 51 -5.81 1.33 12.65
N GLN A 52 -5.63 0.60 11.54
CA GLN A 52 -4.63 -0.45 11.41
C GLN A 52 -4.21 -0.65 9.96
N TYR A 53 -2.91 -0.55 9.69
CA TYR A 53 -2.35 -0.83 8.38
C TYR A 53 -2.50 -2.32 8.02
N GLY A 54 -2.87 -2.59 6.77
CA GLY A 54 -3.21 -3.94 6.32
C GLY A 54 -3.80 -3.99 4.93
N THR A 55 -4.51 -5.09 4.62
CA THR A 55 -5.00 -5.48 3.29
C THR A 55 -6.21 -4.66 2.79
N ALA A 56 -6.51 -3.53 3.43
CA ALA A 56 -7.68 -2.72 3.12
C ALA A 56 -7.65 -2.18 1.67
N ILE A 57 -6.47 -1.85 1.15
CA ILE A 57 -6.29 -1.38 -0.23
C ILE A 57 -6.46 -2.52 -1.24
N ASP A 58 -6.01 -3.74 -0.91
CA ASP A 58 -6.27 -4.91 -1.75
C ASP A 58 -7.77 -5.18 -1.90
N TRP A 59 -8.52 -5.04 -0.80
CA TRP A 59 -9.98 -5.14 -0.84
C TRP A 59 -10.63 -3.98 -1.62
N ALA A 60 -10.06 -2.78 -1.61
CA ALA A 60 -10.54 -1.69 -2.45
C ALA A 60 -10.38 -2.01 -3.94
N GLY A 61 -9.25 -2.62 -4.32
CA GLY A 61 -9.03 -3.15 -5.67
C GLY A 61 -10.07 -4.20 -6.05
N LEU A 62 -10.30 -5.20 -5.19
CA LEU A 62 -11.31 -6.24 -5.42
C LEU A 62 -12.74 -5.68 -5.56
N VAL A 63 -13.09 -4.64 -4.80
CA VAL A 63 -14.38 -3.94 -4.93
C VAL A 63 -14.48 -3.25 -6.29
N LEU A 64 -13.41 -2.59 -6.73
CA LEU A 64 -13.36 -1.94 -8.03
C LEU A 64 -13.55 -2.95 -9.18
N GLU A 65 -12.88 -4.10 -9.10
CA GLU A 65 -13.08 -5.20 -10.05
C GLU A 65 -14.53 -5.68 -10.07
N ALA A 66 -15.12 -5.91 -8.89
CA ALA A 66 -16.50 -6.40 -8.77
C ALA A 66 -17.53 -5.41 -9.35
N VAL A 67 -17.30 -4.10 -9.19
CA VAL A 67 -18.21 -3.06 -9.69
C VAL A 67 -18.05 -2.81 -11.19
N THR A 68 -16.83 -2.92 -11.71
CA THR A 68 -16.52 -2.57 -13.11
C THR A 68 -16.55 -3.77 -14.05
N GLY A 69 -16.37 -4.99 -13.53
CA GLY A 69 -16.19 -6.20 -14.32
C GLY A 69 -14.84 -6.32 -15.02
N GLN A 70 -13.89 -5.42 -14.73
CA GLN A 70 -12.53 -5.41 -15.27
C GLN A 70 -11.55 -5.92 -14.21
N SER A 71 -10.41 -6.46 -14.62
CA SER A 71 -9.30 -6.65 -13.67
C SER A 71 -8.78 -5.29 -13.19
N LEU A 72 -8.13 -5.25 -12.02
CA LEU A 72 -7.56 -4.01 -11.50
C LEU A 72 -6.55 -3.39 -12.47
N GLY A 73 -5.71 -4.21 -13.09
CA GLY A 73 -4.73 -3.84 -14.11
C GLY A 73 -5.37 -3.29 -15.38
N GLU A 74 -6.45 -3.90 -15.87
CA GLU A 74 -7.21 -3.38 -17.01
C GLU A 74 -7.79 -1.99 -16.72
N TYR A 75 -8.41 -1.83 -15.55
CA TYR A 75 -8.98 -0.56 -15.12
C TYR A 75 -7.88 0.51 -14.99
N MET A 76 -6.78 0.20 -14.29
CA MET A 76 -5.67 1.13 -14.13
C MET A 76 -4.99 1.46 -15.45
N GLN A 77 -4.90 0.51 -16.39
CA GLN A 77 -4.38 0.77 -17.73
C GLN A 77 -5.23 1.79 -18.48
N MET A 78 -6.56 1.71 -18.35
CA MET A 78 -7.50 2.62 -19.01
C MET A 78 -7.55 3.99 -18.36
N HIS A 79 -7.50 4.05 -17.03
CA HIS A 79 -7.81 5.26 -16.26
C HIS A 79 -6.59 5.97 -15.66
N VAL A 80 -5.43 5.31 -15.56
CA VAL A 80 -4.23 5.85 -14.93
C VAL A 80 -3.01 5.74 -15.86
N PHE A 81 -2.59 4.53 -16.20
CA PHE A 81 -1.32 4.30 -16.89
C PHE A 81 -1.36 4.79 -18.34
N GLY A 82 -2.43 4.50 -19.08
CA GLY A 82 -2.63 4.96 -20.44
C GLY A 82 -2.62 6.49 -20.56
N PRO A 83 -3.48 7.21 -19.81
CA PRO A 83 -3.52 8.67 -19.81
C PRO A 83 -2.18 9.34 -19.49
N LEU A 84 -1.40 8.78 -18.56
CA LEU A 84 -0.09 9.33 -18.18
C LEU A 84 1.09 8.81 -19.02
N GLY A 85 0.83 7.85 -19.92
CA GLY A 85 1.85 7.22 -20.76
C GLY A 85 2.83 6.34 -19.98
N MET A 86 2.39 5.71 -18.90
CA MET A 86 3.17 4.79 -18.06
C MET A 86 3.20 3.39 -18.67
N ARG A 87 4.05 3.16 -19.67
CA ARG A 87 3.99 1.97 -20.53
C ARG A 87 4.61 0.72 -19.90
N ASP A 88 5.48 0.90 -18.92
CA ASP A 88 6.17 -0.17 -18.20
C ASP A 88 5.72 -0.22 -16.74
N THR A 89 4.41 -0.07 -16.54
CA THR A 89 3.75 -0.20 -15.24
C THR A 89 2.61 -1.22 -15.32
N GLY A 90 2.53 -2.14 -14.35
CA GLY A 90 1.48 -3.15 -14.29
C GLY A 90 1.73 -4.21 -13.22
N PHE A 91 0.77 -5.12 -13.05
CA PHE A 91 0.81 -6.18 -12.03
C PHE A 91 1.57 -7.44 -12.47
N TRP A 92 1.89 -7.54 -13.76
CA TRP A 92 2.55 -8.69 -14.38
C TRP A 92 3.87 -8.25 -15.03
N PRO A 93 4.98 -8.18 -14.28
CA PRO A 93 6.24 -7.63 -14.76
C PRO A 93 6.75 -8.31 -16.04
N GLU A 94 6.53 -9.62 -16.18
CA GLU A 94 6.92 -10.40 -17.35
C GLU A 94 6.17 -10.02 -18.63
N ARG A 95 5.07 -9.26 -18.51
CA ARG A 95 4.25 -8.78 -19.63
C ARG A 95 4.54 -7.33 -19.99
N LEU A 96 5.43 -6.65 -19.25
CA LEU A 96 5.75 -5.25 -19.50
C LEU A 96 6.53 -5.08 -20.81
N PRO A 97 6.14 -4.14 -21.70
CA PRO A 97 6.63 -4.11 -23.08
C PRO A 97 8.14 -3.90 -23.23
N GLN A 98 8.77 -3.10 -22.36
CA GLN A 98 10.18 -2.72 -22.49
C GLN A 98 11.04 -3.13 -21.27
N THR A 99 10.41 -3.53 -20.16
CA THR A 99 11.09 -3.81 -18.89
C THR A 99 10.97 -5.24 -18.40
N ALA A 100 10.25 -6.13 -19.09
CA ALA A 100 10.07 -7.51 -18.64
C ALA A 100 11.39 -8.24 -18.32
N SER A 101 12.44 -8.03 -19.12
CA SER A 101 13.77 -8.61 -18.90
C SER A 101 14.67 -7.82 -17.94
N ARG A 102 14.17 -6.71 -17.38
CA ARG A 102 14.93 -5.75 -16.55
C ARG A 102 14.38 -5.63 -15.12
N ALA A 103 13.44 -6.49 -14.73
CA ALA A 103 12.92 -6.52 -13.36
C ALA A 103 14.07 -6.73 -12.36
N VAL A 104 14.20 -5.81 -11.40
CA VAL A 104 15.25 -5.87 -10.38
C VAL A 104 14.94 -6.97 -9.39
N THR A 105 15.94 -7.77 -9.04
CA THR A 105 15.81 -8.79 -8.00
C THR A 105 15.84 -8.16 -6.62
N PHE A 106 14.96 -8.62 -5.74
CA PHE A 106 14.99 -8.24 -4.33
C PHE A 106 16.34 -8.59 -3.70
N SER A 107 16.85 -7.72 -2.83
CA SER A 107 18.15 -7.90 -2.18
C SER A 107 18.04 -7.57 -0.69
N TYR A 108 18.67 -8.37 0.16
CA TYR A 108 18.80 -8.09 1.58
C TYR A 108 20.15 -7.44 1.88
N ARG A 109 20.15 -6.51 2.83
CA ARG A 109 21.37 -6.07 3.48
C ARG A 109 21.74 -7.06 4.58
N ASP A 110 22.94 -7.59 4.50
CA ASP A 110 23.50 -8.43 5.55
C ASP A 110 23.83 -7.56 6.78
N ALA A 111 23.26 -7.90 7.93
CA ALA A 111 23.38 -7.08 9.14
C ALA A 111 24.80 -7.09 9.73
N ALA A 112 25.59 -8.13 9.47
CA ALA A 112 26.94 -8.27 10.03
C ALA A 112 28.00 -7.58 9.17
N THR A 113 27.86 -7.67 7.85
CA THR A 113 28.85 -7.18 6.88
C THR A 113 28.45 -5.89 6.18
N GLY A 114 27.16 -5.53 6.21
CA GLY A 114 26.59 -4.41 5.45
C GLY A 114 26.46 -4.65 3.95
N GLY A 115 26.96 -5.79 3.43
CA GLY A 115 26.89 -6.19 2.03
C GLY A 115 25.47 -6.54 1.57
N LEU A 116 25.26 -6.60 0.25
CA LEU A 116 23.98 -7.04 -0.34
C LEU A 116 24.05 -8.52 -0.72
N LYS A 117 22.97 -9.25 -0.43
CA LYS A 117 22.75 -10.63 -0.87
C LYS A 117 21.40 -10.74 -1.59
N PRO A 118 21.27 -11.62 -2.59
CA PRO A 118 20.01 -11.83 -3.27
C PRO A 118 18.94 -12.32 -2.27
N GLY A 119 17.73 -11.80 -2.41
CA GLY A 119 16.52 -12.28 -1.72
C GLY A 119 15.61 -13.07 -2.67
N PRO A 120 14.57 -13.72 -2.13
CA PRO A 120 13.55 -14.37 -2.95
C PRO A 120 12.79 -13.30 -3.76
N PRO A 121 12.17 -13.67 -4.89
CA PRO A 121 11.26 -12.77 -5.61
C PRO A 121 10.20 -12.18 -4.66
N SER A 122 9.86 -10.91 -4.87
CA SER A 122 8.84 -10.20 -4.08
C SER A 122 7.40 -10.52 -4.50
N VAL A 123 7.23 -11.20 -5.64
CA VAL A 123 5.95 -11.68 -6.18
C VAL A 123 5.82 -13.17 -5.90
N ALA A 124 4.65 -13.58 -5.43
CA ALA A 124 4.29 -15.00 -5.47
C ALA A 124 4.25 -15.47 -6.93
N GLU A 125 4.99 -16.53 -7.28
CA GLU A 125 5.04 -17.04 -8.67
C GLU A 125 3.65 -17.34 -9.26
N GLN A 126 2.66 -17.60 -8.39
CA GLN A 126 1.26 -17.76 -8.74
C GLN A 126 0.43 -16.92 -7.78
N HIS A 127 -0.39 -16.02 -8.33
CA HIS A 127 -1.37 -15.25 -7.57
C HIS A 127 -2.66 -15.08 -8.37
N ASP A 128 -3.78 -15.11 -7.66
CA ASP A 128 -5.12 -14.99 -8.25
C ASP A 128 -5.69 -13.57 -8.17
N VAL A 129 -4.95 -12.64 -7.56
CA VAL A 129 -5.37 -11.24 -7.38
C VAL A 129 -4.25 -10.31 -7.81
N GLU A 130 -4.61 -9.25 -8.51
CA GLU A 130 -3.76 -8.08 -8.73
C GLU A 130 -3.79 -7.24 -7.43
N SER A 131 -2.78 -7.41 -6.57
CA SER A 131 -2.74 -6.79 -5.23
C SER A 131 -2.67 -5.27 -5.31
N GLY A 132 -3.78 -4.59 -5.04
CA GLY A 132 -3.82 -3.13 -5.01
C GLY A 132 -2.93 -2.49 -3.94
N GLY A 133 -2.59 -3.23 -2.87
CA GLY A 133 -1.72 -2.74 -1.79
C GLY A 133 -0.22 -2.90 -2.05
N ALA A 134 0.22 -3.84 -2.90
CA ALA A 134 1.64 -4.18 -3.03
C ALA A 134 2.08 -4.78 -4.38
N GLY A 135 1.17 -5.01 -5.32
CA GLY A 135 1.43 -5.83 -6.52
C GLY A 135 2.00 -5.09 -7.73
N LEU A 136 2.14 -3.76 -7.68
CA LEU A 136 2.48 -2.98 -8.87
C LEU A 136 3.99 -2.96 -9.14
N TYR A 137 4.36 -3.30 -10.37
CA TYR A 137 5.70 -3.07 -10.93
C TYR A 137 5.68 -1.80 -11.75
N THR A 138 6.73 -1.00 -11.64
CA THR A 138 6.86 0.28 -12.36
C THR A 138 8.34 0.62 -12.58
N THR A 139 8.61 1.65 -13.35
CA THR A 139 9.94 2.25 -13.49
C THR A 139 10.00 3.58 -12.76
N ALA A 140 11.21 4.08 -12.46
CA ALA A 140 11.36 5.42 -11.89
C ALA A 140 10.75 6.49 -12.81
N ASP A 141 10.91 6.36 -14.13
CA ASP A 141 10.36 7.29 -15.13
C ASP A 141 8.83 7.29 -15.14
N ASP A 142 8.21 6.11 -15.12
CA ASP A 142 6.75 5.99 -15.09
C ASP A 142 6.18 6.49 -13.75
N TYR A 143 6.84 6.19 -12.64
CA TYR A 143 6.41 6.69 -11.34
C TYR A 143 6.55 8.22 -11.25
N ALA A 144 7.58 8.81 -11.85
CA ALA A 144 7.70 10.27 -11.95
C ALA A 144 6.54 10.89 -12.77
N ARG A 145 6.08 10.21 -13.83
CA ARG A 145 4.88 10.62 -14.58
C ARG A 145 3.62 10.56 -13.70
N PHE A 146 3.46 9.49 -12.92
CA PHE A 146 2.37 9.37 -11.94
C PHE A 146 2.36 10.54 -10.95
N LEU A 147 3.48 10.80 -10.29
CA LEU A 147 3.59 11.88 -9.31
C LEU A 147 3.26 13.24 -9.94
N ARG A 148 3.79 13.53 -11.14
CA ARG A 148 3.47 14.78 -11.85
C ARG A 148 1.99 14.88 -12.21
N GLY A 149 1.41 13.82 -12.76
CA GLY A 149 -0.01 13.79 -13.15
C GLY A 149 -0.93 13.97 -11.95
N GLN A 150 -0.61 13.33 -10.82
CA GLN A 150 -1.34 13.49 -9.56
C GLN A 150 -1.25 14.93 -9.04
N LEU A 151 -0.06 15.53 -9.00
CA LEU A 151 0.14 16.91 -8.55
C LEU A 151 -0.60 17.93 -9.42
N ASN A 152 -0.76 17.64 -10.71
CA ASN A 152 -1.49 18.47 -11.65
C ASN A 152 -3.01 18.18 -11.69
N GLY A 153 -3.51 17.23 -10.88
CA GLY A 153 -4.93 16.84 -10.89
C GLY A 153 -5.39 16.14 -12.19
N GLU A 154 -4.47 15.65 -13.02
CA GLU A 154 -4.78 15.09 -14.36
C GLU A 154 -5.67 13.85 -14.31
N LEU A 155 -5.67 13.11 -13.19
CA LEU A 155 -6.42 11.86 -13.04
C LEU A 155 -7.82 12.04 -12.43
N VAL A 156 -7.97 12.99 -11.50
CA VAL A 156 -9.17 13.10 -10.63
C VAL A 156 -9.76 14.51 -10.59
N GLY A 157 -9.07 15.51 -11.15
CA GLY A 157 -9.42 16.92 -11.06
C GLY A 157 -9.16 17.54 -9.69
N ASP A 158 -9.13 18.88 -9.65
CA ASP A 158 -8.72 19.66 -8.47
C ASP A 158 -9.58 19.39 -7.23
N ALA A 159 -10.88 19.18 -7.40
CA ALA A 159 -11.80 18.97 -6.27
C ALA A 159 -11.51 17.66 -5.54
N ILE A 160 -11.35 16.56 -6.28
CA ILE A 160 -11.04 15.26 -5.69
C ILE A 160 -9.59 15.23 -5.20
N LEU A 161 -8.65 15.84 -5.92
CA LEU A 161 -7.26 15.99 -5.45
C LEU A 161 -7.22 16.71 -4.09
N SER A 162 -7.95 17.81 -3.94
CA SER A 162 -8.04 18.53 -2.67
C SER A 162 -8.60 17.64 -1.56
N GLN A 163 -9.69 16.92 -1.84
CA GLN A 163 -10.30 15.99 -0.87
C GLN A 163 -9.34 14.85 -0.46
N MET A 164 -8.52 14.35 -1.39
CA MET A 164 -7.54 13.30 -1.09
C MET A 164 -6.51 13.74 -0.05
N LEU A 165 -6.26 15.04 0.05
CA LEU A 165 -5.30 15.67 0.96
C LEU A 165 -5.96 16.23 2.23
N GLU A 166 -7.27 16.03 2.42
CA GLU A 166 -7.97 16.41 3.65
C GLU A 166 -7.84 15.32 4.72
N PRO A 167 -7.72 15.69 6.02
CA PRO A 167 -7.75 14.75 7.13
C PRO A 167 -9.03 13.90 7.16
N GLN A 168 -8.90 12.58 7.12
CA GLN A 168 -10.05 11.65 7.16
C GLN A 168 -10.18 10.92 8.50
N LEU A 169 -9.19 11.01 9.39
CA LEU A 169 -9.20 10.33 10.68
C LEU A 169 -9.81 11.20 11.78
N ASN A 170 -10.70 10.60 12.58
CA ASN A 170 -11.13 11.19 13.85
C ASN A 170 -10.01 11.11 14.91
N SER A 171 -10.21 11.74 16.08
CA SER A 171 -9.17 11.82 17.12
C SER A 171 -8.68 10.45 17.60
N ALA A 172 -9.56 9.47 17.76
CA ALA A 172 -9.18 8.14 18.23
C ALA A 172 -8.37 7.36 17.17
N GLN A 173 -8.79 7.44 15.91
CA GLN A 173 -8.09 6.82 14.79
C GLN A 173 -6.71 7.47 14.57
N LYS A 174 -6.64 8.81 14.69
CA LYS A 174 -5.39 9.58 14.64
C LYS A 174 -4.41 9.12 15.72
N GLU A 175 -4.86 9.00 16.96
CA GLU A 175 -4.01 8.56 18.07
C GLU A 175 -3.44 7.14 17.82
N MET A 176 -4.26 6.21 17.31
CA MET A 176 -3.80 4.87 16.94
C MET A 176 -2.80 4.90 15.78
N PHE A 177 -3.06 5.72 14.75
CA PHE A 177 -2.16 5.89 13.61
C PHE A 177 -0.79 6.42 14.05
N GLU A 178 -0.76 7.52 14.81
CA GLU A 178 0.46 8.10 15.37
C GLU A 178 1.19 7.11 16.28
N GLY A 179 0.47 6.36 17.11
CA GLY A 179 1.03 5.32 17.97
C GLY A 179 1.69 4.16 17.22
N ILE A 180 1.33 3.94 15.94
CA ILE A 180 2.01 2.99 15.05
C ILE A 180 3.20 3.66 14.36
N VAL A 181 2.99 4.83 13.75
CA VAL A 181 4.02 5.56 12.99
C VAL A 181 5.21 5.90 13.87
N TYR A 182 4.97 6.43 15.07
CA TYR A 182 6.01 6.85 16.01
C TYR A 182 6.46 5.76 16.97
N ARG A 183 6.06 4.51 16.74
CA ARG A 183 6.54 3.38 17.56
C ARG A 183 8.04 3.21 17.36
N SER A 184 8.77 3.22 18.47
CA SER A 184 10.22 2.97 18.48
C SER A 184 10.55 1.66 17.75
N GLY A 185 11.53 1.71 16.85
CA GLY A 185 11.94 0.58 16.00
C GLY A 185 11.06 0.33 14.76
N VAL A 186 9.92 1.02 14.62
CA VAL A 186 9.04 0.93 13.45
C VAL A 186 9.17 2.16 12.55
N GLN A 187 9.27 3.36 13.13
CA GLN A 187 9.26 4.64 12.39
C GLN A 187 10.21 4.65 11.19
N ASN A 188 11.48 4.28 11.39
CA ASN A 188 12.50 4.31 10.34
C ASN A 188 12.18 3.41 9.13
N GLY A 189 11.38 2.36 9.33
CA GLY A 189 10.96 1.46 8.25
C GLY A 189 9.58 1.78 7.69
N PHE A 190 8.76 2.54 8.41
CA PHE A 190 7.37 2.80 8.05
C PHE A 190 7.15 4.20 7.48
N ALA A 191 7.65 5.23 8.15
CA ALA A 191 7.52 6.61 7.70
C ALA A 191 8.75 7.46 8.13
N PRO A 192 9.94 7.15 7.60
CA PRO A 192 11.17 7.87 7.92
C PRO A 192 11.13 9.35 7.51
N GLU A 193 10.21 9.74 6.62
CA GLU A 193 10.03 11.10 6.13
C GLU A 193 9.38 12.05 7.14
N PHE A 194 8.67 11.54 8.15
CA PHE A 194 8.01 12.38 9.15
C PHE A 194 8.87 12.53 10.42
N PRO A 195 9.25 13.76 10.81
CA PRO A 195 9.83 14.01 12.12
C PRO A 195 8.98 13.47 13.26
N THR A 196 9.63 12.96 14.30
CA THR A 196 8.96 12.37 15.46
C THR A 196 8.16 13.43 16.21
N GLY A 197 6.90 13.10 16.54
CA GLY A 197 6.04 13.95 17.35
C GLY A 197 5.29 15.05 16.60
N LEU A 198 5.45 15.16 15.27
CA LEU A 198 4.58 15.99 14.47
C LEU A 198 3.15 15.44 14.47
N PRO A 199 2.11 16.29 14.48
CA PRO A 199 0.76 15.79 14.33
C PRO A 199 0.57 15.21 12.92
N LEU A 200 0.06 13.99 12.85
CA LEU A 200 -0.22 13.30 11.58
C LEU A 200 -1.72 13.04 11.40
N ASN A 201 -2.13 12.86 10.16
CA ASN A 201 -3.43 12.29 9.81
C ASN A 201 -3.29 11.40 8.57
N HIS A 202 -4.39 10.85 8.08
CA HIS A 202 -4.41 10.07 6.84
C HIS A 202 -5.53 10.62 5.94
N GLY A 203 -5.16 11.02 4.72
CA GLY A 203 -6.07 11.42 3.67
C GLY A 203 -6.60 10.22 2.87
N LEU A 204 -7.32 10.46 1.77
CA LEU A 204 -7.64 9.37 0.84
C LEU A 204 -6.41 8.97 -0.01
N GLY A 205 -5.40 9.85 -0.09
CA GLY A 205 -4.16 9.61 -0.85
C GLY A 205 -3.00 9.03 -0.03
N GLY A 206 -3.07 9.02 1.30
CA GLY A 206 -1.98 8.53 2.16
C GLY A 206 -1.82 9.31 3.46
N ALA A 207 -0.69 9.12 4.14
CA ALA A 207 -0.33 9.86 5.35
C ALA A 207 -0.15 11.36 5.08
N LEU A 208 -0.54 12.20 6.03
CA LEU A 208 -0.47 13.65 5.98
C LEU A 208 0.30 14.17 7.19
N ASN A 209 1.29 15.03 6.97
CA ASN A 209 1.79 15.94 8.00
C ASN A 209 0.79 17.10 8.17
N MET A 210 0.40 17.38 9.41
CA MET A 210 -0.57 18.44 9.69
C MET A 210 0.07 19.79 9.99
N GLU A 211 1.40 19.82 10.02
CA GLU A 211 2.22 21.00 10.25
C GLU A 211 3.38 21.03 9.25
N ASP A 212 3.87 22.23 8.95
CA ASP A 212 5.01 22.41 8.06
C ASP A 212 6.27 21.78 8.67
N VAL A 213 7.02 21.04 7.84
CA VAL A 213 8.32 20.52 8.24
C VAL A 213 9.36 21.61 8.01
N SER A 214 9.95 22.13 9.09
CA SER A 214 11.09 23.05 8.99
C SER A 214 12.29 22.32 8.38
N VAL A 215 12.72 22.78 7.22
CA VAL A 215 14.01 22.41 6.64
C VAL A 215 15.05 23.38 7.20
N ASP A 216 15.78 22.93 8.22
CA ASP A 216 17.01 23.58 8.69
C ASP A 216 18.17 23.32 7.70
#